data_AF-A0A0R2LGC5-F1
#
_entry.id   AF-A0A0R2LGC5-F1
#
_cell.length_a   1.000
_cell.length_b   1.000
_cell.length_c   1.000
_cell.angle_alpha   90.00
_cell.angle_beta   90.00
_cell.angle_gamma   90.00
#
_symmetry.space_group_name_H-M   'P 1'
#
loop_
_entity.id
_entity.type
_entity.pdbx_description
1 polymer ?
#
loop_
_entity_poly.entity_id
_entity_poly.type
_entity_poly.pdbx_seq_one_letter_code
_entity_poly.pdbx_strand_id
1 'polypeptide(L)'
;MKSKRKNNKLTQKQKNYRGKNLAIVAGLSLSVGLILTGAKEQEVKAQVLDNNISNVAEKASDIVNQGINGTSNWTLFSNGELHIGAGQLDAGQLTSEKDKESGQITGLNGTNASRVKVIVFDGKVSAASDSSELFKDLKGLQRIDHIENLDVSNVENMDNMFASDGSLKTVDLSSWNVSKVNSMANLFANTGLTSVNVGSWDVSKVTRMDNMFLKTHLNSLDLSKWNVGNVTSMDGMFLASPLKQLDVSQWNVENVTDMVSMFSETKLNTLDLSGWKCGEFSLTSMMLAYSPINILKVSDTVSLRGAGLRAALADGKNHATHVDPDKTYDPDNWLEVGSGTIEKPEGKTKLVAADIEKNHNVANKKAAVYVRQVANSPMTTTIISNVAIKTSLGTKFIKDIQGKVGDVLKVDTPDVAGYTKDKSQVEVTVNEKSITVNDPEHAGYVTYQLNKKPVAPIKPVKPSKPTHTSKPSKDKEKPAVNNNQAVINKVERKVATHSNSGMVALYNKKHEKMTDRALSAGSDWFSDQEMIHEGQTYYRVSTNEWVRAEDVYEYSANDKVINTNTGTFKKLVDSRGELVKARGLAQNTTWKTDRMVKINGKQYYRVSTNEFISTDDVSE
;
A
#
# COMPACT_ATOMS: atom_id res chain seq x y z
N MET A 1 -13.95 -42.69 75.19
CA MET A 1 -12.93 -43.74 75.41
C MET A 1 -12.38 -44.21 74.07
N LYS A 2 -11.06 -44.09 73.87
CA LYS A 2 -10.13 -44.76 72.92
C LYS A 2 -10.59 -44.97 71.46
N SER A 3 -10.13 -44.18 70.48
CA SER A 3 -8.81 -44.25 69.82
C SER A 3 -8.54 -45.56 69.06
N LYS A 4 -8.46 -45.49 67.72
CA LYS A 4 -7.20 -45.75 66.99
C LYS A 4 -7.26 -45.26 65.55
N ARG A 5 -6.51 -44.17 65.29
CA ARG A 5 -5.94 -43.85 63.98
C ARG A 5 -4.88 -44.90 63.62
N LYS A 6 -4.82 -45.33 62.36
CA LYS A 6 -3.57 -45.68 61.70
C LYS A 6 -3.56 -45.06 60.30
N ASN A 7 -2.63 -44.12 60.13
CA ASN A 7 -2.17 -43.60 58.85
C ASN A 7 -1.65 -44.73 57.97
N ASN A 8 -1.84 -44.64 56.67
CA ASN A 8 -0.77 -44.98 55.75
C ASN A 8 -0.65 -43.93 54.65
N LYS A 9 0.52 -43.29 54.62
CA LYS A 9 0.98 -42.34 53.60
C LYS A 9 1.15 -43.10 52.29
N LEU A 10 0.54 -42.63 51.20
CA LEU A 10 1.03 -42.90 49.86
C LEU A 10 1.85 -41.69 49.42
N THR A 11 3.15 -41.92 49.32
CA THR A 11 4.18 -40.99 48.92
C THR A 11 4.11 -40.67 47.44
N GLN A 12 4.40 -39.42 47.15
CA GLN A 12 4.81 -38.82 45.88
C GLN A 12 5.81 -39.70 45.09
N LYS A 13 5.35 -40.64 44.26
CA LYS A 13 6.21 -41.30 43.26
C LYS A 13 5.41 -41.95 42.13
N GLN A 14 4.89 -41.14 41.21
CA GLN A 14 4.65 -41.50 39.79
C GLN A 14 4.28 -40.22 39.00
N LYS A 15 5.24 -39.29 38.95
CA LYS A 15 5.38 -38.40 37.80
C LYS A 15 6.29 -39.13 36.81
N ASN A 16 5.88 -39.13 35.53
CA ASN A 16 6.53 -39.67 34.33
C ASN A 16 5.97 -41.01 33.83
N TYR A 17 4.92 -40.94 33.00
CA TYR A 17 4.91 -41.57 31.69
C TYR A 17 4.23 -40.61 30.69
N ARG A 18 5.06 -39.80 30.03
CA ARG A 18 4.75 -39.24 28.71
C ARG A 18 5.14 -40.31 27.69
N GLY A 19 4.26 -40.54 26.72
CA GLY A 19 4.57 -41.30 25.50
C GLY A 19 4.41 -42.81 25.63
N LYS A 20 3.20 -43.29 25.34
CA LYS A 20 2.93 -44.53 24.60
C LYS A 20 1.42 -44.62 24.33
N ASN A 21 1.01 -44.06 23.19
CA ASN A 21 -0.23 -44.46 22.54
C ASN A 21 -0.05 -45.92 22.12
N LEU A 22 -0.89 -46.81 22.63
CA LEU A 22 -1.06 -48.13 22.08
C LEU A 22 -2.55 -48.28 21.73
N ALA A 23 -2.79 -48.43 20.43
CA ALA A 23 -4.08 -48.62 19.82
C ALA A 23 -4.87 -49.75 20.51
N ILE A 24 -6.14 -49.46 20.81
CA ILE A 24 -7.12 -50.49 21.16
C ILE A 24 -7.78 -50.90 19.85
N VAL A 25 -7.38 -52.04 19.26
CA VAL A 25 -8.29 -52.95 18.51
C VAL A 25 -7.68 -54.37 18.46
N ALA A 26 -8.48 -55.34 18.91
CA ALA A 26 -8.51 -56.79 18.60
C ALA A 26 -7.27 -57.69 18.80
N GLY A 27 -7.51 -58.83 19.47
CA GLY A 27 -6.66 -60.04 19.39
C GLY A 27 -5.95 -60.42 20.68
N LEU A 28 -6.68 -60.95 21.66
CA LEU A 28 -6.07 -61.63 22.80
C LEU A 28 -5.37 -62.92 22.34
N SER A 29 -4.05 -62.87 22.19
CA SER A 29 -3.19 -64.04 22.36
C SER A 29 -1.85 -63.60 22.97
N LEU A 30 -1.71 -63.74 24.29
CA LEU A 30 -0.42 -63.71 24.96
C LEU A 30 -0.09 -65.13 25.43
N SER A 31 0.80 -65.80 24.71
CA SER A 31 1.57 -66.93 25.23
C SER A 31 2.82 -66.38 25.90
N VAL A 32 2.80 -66.28 27.23
CA VAL A 32 4.01 -66.11 28.05
C VAL A 32 4.20 -67.38 28.87
N GLY A 33 5.20 -68.18 28.49
CA GLY A 33 5.66 -69.31 29.27
C GLY A 33 6.40 -68.83 30.51
N LEU A 34 5.76 -68.97 31.68
CA LEU A 34 6.44 -68.89 32.97
C LEU A 34 5.84 -69.99 33.85
N ILE A 35 6.66 -70.97 34.24
CA ILE A 35 6.24 -72.07 35.12
C ILE A 35 5.98 -71.48 36.51
N LEU A 36 4.71 -71.30 36.87
CA LEU A 36 4.25 -71.03 38.22
C LEU A 36 3.29 -72.15 38.64
N THR A 37 3.53 -72.73 39.80
CA THR A 37 2.68 -73.77 40.38
C THR A 37 1.26 -73.25 40.60
N GLY A 38 0.27 -73.99 40.07
CA GLY A 38 -1.05 -73.51 39.62
C GLY A 38 -2.00 -72.77 40.58
N ALA A 39 -1.66 -72.58 41.86
CA ALA A 39 -2.50 -71.79 42.78
C ALA A 39 -2.17 -70.29 42.75
N LYS A 40 -0.88 -69.91 42.71
CA LYS A 40 -0.46 -68.49 42.64
C LYS A 40 -0.67 -67.88 41.25
N GLU A 41 -0.67 -68.69 40.20
CA GLU A 41 -0.90 -68.23 38.84
C GLU A 41 -2.35 -67.79 38.62
N GLN A 42 -3.32 -68.49 39.24
CA GLN A 42 -4.73 -68.10 39.19
C GLN A 42 -5.01 -66.83 39.99
N GLU A 43 -4.37 -66.68 41.15
CA GLU A 43 -4.54 -65.50 42.02
C GLU A 43 -3.92 -64.23 41.39
N VAL A 44 -2.74 -64.36 40.76
CA VAL A 44 -2.11 -63.27 39.99
C VAL A 44 -2.91 -62.96 38.71
N LYS A 45 -3.42 -63.98 38.00
CA LYS A 45 -4.30 -63.75 36.83
C LYS A 45 -5.60 -63.06 37.23
N ALA A 46 -6.22 -63.42 38.35
CA ALA A 46 -7.43 -62.78 38.87
C ALA A 46 -7.18 -61.33 39.29
N GLN A 47 -6.08 -61.04 40.01
CA GLN A 47 -5.73 -59.66 40.37
C GLN A 47 -5.36 -58.79 39.15
N VAL A 48 -4.68 -59.34 38.15
CA VAL A 48 -4.40 -58.62 36.90
C VAL A 48 -5.68 -58.40 36.11
N LEU A 49 -6.60 -59.36 36.11
CA LEU A 49 -7.91 -59.23 35.47
C LEU A 49 -8.76 -58.17 36.21
N ASP A 50 -8.83 -58.21 37.53
CA ASP A 50 -9.59 -57.24 38.35
C ASP A 50 -9.01 -55.83 38.24
N ASN A 51 -7.69 -55.65 38.25
CA ASN A 51 -7.07 -54.33 38.04
C ASN A 51 -7.30 -53.80 36.62
N ASN A 52 -7.32 -54.68 35.60
CA ASN A 52 -7.65 -54.29 34.24
C ASN A 52 -9.15 -53.97 34.11
N ILE A 53 -10.03 -54.72 34.78
CA ILE A 53 -11.48 -54.47 34.80
C ILE A 53 -11.78 -53.17 35.55
N SER A 54 -11.13 -52.89 36.69
CA SER A 54 -11.27 -51.62 37.41
C SER A 54 -10.74 -50.44 36.61
N ASN A 55 -9.58 -50.54 35.95
CA ASN A 55 -9.07 -49.47 35.07
C ASN A 55 -9.96 -49.24 33.84
N VAL A 56 -10.56 -50.30 33.28
CA VAL A 56 -11.52 -50.20 32.17
C VAL A 56 -12.85 -49.62 32.64
N ALA A 57 -13.32 -49.98 33.84
CA ALA A 57 -14.53 -49.44 34.45
C ALA A 57 -14.37 -47.96 34.88
N GLU A 58 -13.19 -47.57 35.38
CA GLU A 58 -12.88 -46.18 35.73
C GLU A 58 -12.80 -45.30 34.46
N LYS A 59 -12.18 -45.79 33.38
CA LYS A 59 -12.22 -45.12 32.05
C LYS A 59 -13.62 -45.10 31.42
N ALA A 60 -14.43 -46.13 31.63
CA ALA A 60 -15.82 -46.16 31.14
C ALA A 60 -16.73 -45.20 31.91
N SER A 61 -16.42 -44.89 33.18
CA SER A 61 -17.18 -43.95 34.00
C SER A 61 -17.05 -42.48 33.57
N ASP A 62 -16.06 -42.18 32.71
CA ASP A 62 -15.85 -40.85 32.13
C ASP A 62 -16.46 -40.68 30.73
N ILE A 63 -17.03 -41.72 30.13
CA ILE A 63 -17.65 -41.60 28.79
C ILE A 63 -19.01 -40.92 28.92
N VAL A 64 -19.17 -39.78 28.25
CA VAL A 64 -20.43 -39.04 28.15
C VAL A 64 -21.31 -39.63 27.06
N ASN A 65 -20.72 -39.93 25.90
CA ASN A 65 -21.43 -40.51 24.77
C ASN A 65 -20.45 -41.18 23.80
N GLN A 66 -20.95 -42.06 22.94
CA GLN A 66 -20.16 -42.71 21.89
C GLN A 66 -21.06 -43.14 20.74
N GLY A 67 -20.48 -43.32 19.56
CA GLY A 67 -21.20 -43.72 18.36
C GLY A 67 -20.27 -44.07 17.22
N ILE A 68 -20.83 -44.17 16.03
CA ILE A 68 -20.09 -44.49 14.80
C ILE A 68 -20.57 -43.52 13.72
N ASN A 69 -19.64 -42.89 13.01
CA ASN A 69 -19.91 -42.06 11.85
C ASN A 69 -19.17 -42.69 10.65
N GLY A 70 -19.90 -43.14 9.64
CA GLY A 70 -19.39 -44.02 8.60
C GLY A 70 -18.85 -45.33 9.16
N THR A 71 -17.54 -45.51 9.06
CA THR A 71 -16.82 -46.65 9.65
C THR A 71 -15.95 -46.26 10.84
N SER A 72 -15.95 -44.97 11.22
CA SER A 72 -15.13 -44.45 12.32
C SER A 72 -15.93 -44.45 13.62
N ASN A 73 -15.41 -45.10 14.66
CA ASN A 73 -15.96 -44.98 16.00
C ASN A 73 -15.60 -43.62 16.60
N TRP A 74 -16.49 -43.02 17.38
CA TRP A 74 -16.18 -41.82 18.15
C TRP A 74 -16.60 -41.99 19.62
N THR A 75 -15.90 -41.31 20.53
CA THR A 75 -16.15 -41.35 21.97
C THR A 75 -15.93 -39.97 22.57
N LEU A 76 -16.95 -39.44 23.26
CA LEU A 76 -16.88 -38.18 23.99
C LEU A 76 -16.71 -38.46 25.48
N PHE A 77 -15.69 -37.86 26.09
CA PHE A 77 -15.40 -37.97 27.51
C PHE A 77 -15.91 -36.77 28.33
N SER A 78 -16.03 -36.96 29.65
CA SER A 78 -16.54 -36.01 30.65
C SER A 78 -15.71 -34.74 30.73
N ASN A 79 -14.42 -34.83 30.39
CA ASN A 79 -13.47 -33.72 30.30
C ASN A 79 -13.68 -32.83 29.04
N GLY A 80 -14.44 -33.29 28.05
CA GLY A 80 -14.69 -32.60 26.78
C GLY A 80 -13.80 -33.04 25.62
N GLU A 81 -13.06 -34.15 25.75
CA GLU A 81 -12.28 -34.74 24.66
C GLU A 81 -13.19 -35.63 23.80
N LEU A 82 -13.24 -35.35 22.49
CA LEU A 82 -13.87 -36.17 21.47
C LEU A 82 -12.80 -36.95 20.72
N HIS A 83 -12.75 -38.25 20.95
CA HIS A 83 -11.87 -39.17 20.25
C HIS A 83 -12.56 -39.71 19.00
N ILE A 84 -11.84 -39.69 17.87
CA ILE A 84 -12.28 -40.25 16.58
C ILE A 84 -11.28 -41.34 16.19
N GLY A 85 -11.77 -42.58 16.16
CA GLY A 85 -11.00 -43.76 15.77
C GLY A 85 -10.78 -43.84 14.27
N ALA A 86 -9.86 -44.71 13.85
CA ALA A 86 -9.57 -44.94 12.44
C ALA A 86 -10.80 -45.40 11.66
N GLY A 87 -10.87 -45.01 10.39
CA GLY A 87 -11.99 -45.36 9.50
C GLY A 87 -12.25 -44.27 8.46
N GLN A 88 -13.49 -44.22 8.00
CA GLN A 88 -14.01 -43.20 7.11
C GLN A 88 -15.19 -42.51 7.81
N LEU A 89 -15.25 -41.18 7.73
CA LEU A 89 -16.41 -40.40 8.16
C LEU A 89 -17.43 -40.34 7.01
N ASP A 90 -18.71 -40.34 7.36
CA ASP A 90 -19.81 -40.08 6.44
C ASP A 90 -19.86 -38.60 6.04
N ALA A 91 -20.69 -38.31 5.04
CA ALA A 91 -20.91 -36.95 4.59
C ALA A 91 -21.67 -36.09 5.61
N GLY A 92 -21.33 -34.80 5.66
CA GLY A 92 -22.04 -33.80 6.46
C GLY A 92 -21.57 -33.64 7.91
N GLN A 93 -22.41 -32.99 8.72
CA GLN A 93 -22.08 -32.55 10.08
C GLN A 93 -21.90 -33.73 11.06
N LEU A 94 -20.82 -33.71 11.87
CA LEU A 94 -20.63 -34.66 12.98
C LEU A 94 -21.72 -34.58 14.05
N THR A 95 -22.58 -33.57 14.06
CA THR A 95 -23.68 -33.41 15.04
C THR A 95 -25.02 -33.95 14.56
N SER A 96 -25.07 -34.58 13.38
CA SER A 96 -26.30 -35.18 12.84
C SER A 96 -26.62 -36.49 13.60
N GLU A 97 -27.69 -36.45 14.38
CA GLU A 97 -27.79 -37.33 15.56
C GLU A 97 -28.31 -38.74 15.35
N LYS A 98 -29.04 -39.03 14.27
CA LYS A 98 -29.64 -40.34 14.09
C LYS A 98 -29.83 -40.67 12.63
N ASP A 99 -29.30 -41.82 12.24
CA ASP A 99 -29.91 -42.58 11.17
C ASP A 99 -31.32 -43.00 11.64
N LYS A 100 -32.34 -42.50 10.95
CA LYS A 100 -33.76 -42.73 11.29
C LYS A 100 -34.19 -44.18 11.05
N GLU A 101 -33.45 -44.93 10.24
CA GLU A 101 -33.75 -46.31 9.85
C GLU A 101 -32.99 -47.33 10.71
N SER A 102 -31.71 -47.10 11.00
CA SER A 102 -30.88 -48.03 11.78
C SER A 102 -30.90 -47.75 13.30
N GLY A 103 -31.28 -46.53 13.72
CA GLY A 103 -31.23 -46.10 15.12
C GLY A 103 -29.81 -45.88 15.65
N GLN A 104 -28.79 -45.97 14.78
CA GLN A 104 -27.39 -45.74 15.10
C GLN A 104 -27.14 -44.26 15.41
N ILE A 105 -26.38 -43.99 16.47
CA ILE A 105 -25.94 -42.62 16.81
C ILE A 105 -24.78 -42.27 15.88
N THR A 106 -25.09 -41.52 14.82
CA THR A 106 -24.15 -41.10 13.77
C THR A 106 -23.40 -39.83 14.11
N GLY A 107 -23.83 -39.11 15.14
CA GLY A 107 -23.27 -37.82 15.51
C GLY A 107 -23.62 -37.32 16.90
N LEU A 108 -23.11 -36.13 17.23
CA LEU A 108 -23.27 -35.45 18.51
C LEU A 108 -24.58 -34.64 18.58
N ASN A 109 -25.52 -35.04 19.42
CA ASN A 109 -25.93 -34.22 20.56
C ASN A 109 -25.84 -32.70 20.48
N GLY A 110 -26.90 -31.88 20.33
CA GLY A 110 -26.74 -30.42 20.54
C GLY A 110 -26.13 -30.04 21.92
N THR A 111 -26.43 -30.84 22.96
CA THR A 111 -25.81 -30.70 24.31
C THR A 111 -24.38 -31.23 24.34
N ASN A 112 -24.07 -32.30 23.62
CA ASN A 112 -22.75 -32.93 23.58
C ASN A 112 -21.75 -32.17 22.69
N ALA A 113 -22.20 -31.61 21.56
CA ALA A 113 -21.43 -30.71 20.71
C ALA A 113 -20.90 -29.51 21.52
N SER A 114 -21.75 -28.95 22.39
CA SER A 114 -21.38 -27.86 23.29
C SER A 114 -20.35 -28.26 24.37
N ARG A 115 -20.13 -29.57 24.62
CA ARG A 115 -19.14 -30.07 25.57
C ARG A 115 -17.76 -30.29 24.94
N VAL A 116 -17.68 -30.41 23.62
CA VAL A 116 -16.42 -30.67 22.92
C VAL A 116 -15.49 -29.49 23.12
N LYS A 117 -14.31 -29.77 23.69
CA LYS A 117 -13.20 -28.83 23.88
C LYS A 117 -11.97 -29.23 23.08
N VAL A 118 -11.80 -30.52 22.83
CA VAL A 118 -10.66 -31.07 22.10
C VAL A 118 -11.18 -32.18 21.20
N ILE A 119 -10.72 -32.20 19.95
CA ILE A 119 -10.88 -33.37 19.08
C ILE A 119 -9.54 -34.08 19.00
N VAL A 120 -9.54 -35.41 19.08
CA VAL A 120 -8.34 -36.26 19.00
C VAL A 120 -8.56 -37.33 17.94
N PHE A 121 -7.69 -37.38 16.92
CA PHE A 121 -7.70 -38.46 15.93
C PHE A 121 -6.78 -39.60 16.36
N ASP A 122 -7.35 -40.72 16.83
CA ASP A 122 -6.62 -41.86 17.38
C ASP A 122 -5.95 -42.73 16.30
N GLY A 123 -6.30 -42.53 15.03
CA GLY A 123 -5.74 -43.22 13.88
C GLY A 123 -6.11 -42.52 12.58
N LYS A 124 -5.74 -43.10 11.44
CA LYS A 124 -6.03 -42.52 10.11
C LYS A 124 -7.54 -42.53 9.83
N VAL A 125 -8.06 -41.35 9.51
CA VAL A 125 -9.48 -41.12 9.22
C VAL A 125 -9.60 -40.47 7.85
N SER A 126 -10.39 -41.04 6.95
CA SER A 126 -10.71 -40.43 5.65
C SER A 126 -12.01 -39.64 5.75
N ALA A 127 -11.99 -38.39 5.30
CA ALA A 127 -13.18 -37.55 5.21
C ALA A 127 -13.98 -37.88 3.94
N ALA A 128 -15.31 -37.78 4.00
CA ALA A 128 -16.19 -37.97 2.83
C ALA A 128 -15.99 -36.88 1.78
N SER A 129 -16.36 -37.13 0.52
CA SER A 129 -16.29 -36.13 -0.55
C SER A 129 -17.05 -34.85 -0.22
N ASP A 130 -18.20 -34.99 0.46
CA ASP A 130 -18.90 -33.87 1.09
C ASP A 130 -18.61 -33.87 2.59
N SER A 131 -17.65 -33.06 3.01
CA SER A 131 -17.33 -32.83 4.42
C SER A 131 -17.79 -31.45 4.87
N SER A 132 -18.87 -30.95 4.25
CA SER A 132 -19.50 -29.72 4.72
C SER A 132 -19.97 -29.89 6.16
N GLU A 133 -19.82 -28.81 6.93
CA GLU A 133 -20.23 -28.72 8.33
C GLU A 133 -19.53 -29.69 9.29
N LEU A 134 -18.49 -30.43 8.89
CA LEU A 134 -17.94 -31.54 9.70
C LEU A 134 -17.67 -31.19 11.18
N PHE A 135 -17.09 -30.02 11.46
CA PHE A 135 -16.81 -29.50 12.81
C PHE A 135 -17.65 -28.27 13.18
N LYS A 136 -18.71 -27.98 12.43
CA LYS A 136 -19.52 -26.78 12.61
C LYS A 136 -20.21 -26.72 13.97
N ASP A 137 -20.29 -25.50 14.51
CA ASP A 137 -20.98 -25.15 15.76
C ASP A 137 -20.41 -25.81 17.03
N LEU A 138 -19.15 -26.24 17.02
CA LEU A 138 -18.43 -26.71 18.20
C LEU A 138 -17.89 -25.51 19.00
N LYS A 139 -18.79 -24.69 19.54
CA LYS A 139 -18.48 -23.41 20.22
C LYS A 139 -17.45 -23.53 21.35
N GLY A 140 -17.35 -24.70 21.97
CA GLY A 140 -16.38 -25.01 23.03
C GLY A 140 -15.02 -25.50 22.55
N LEU A 141 -14.85 -25.83 21.26
CA LEU A 141 -13.65 -26.43 20.69
C LEU A 141 -12.46 -25.48 20.81
N GLN A 142 -11.38 -25.93 21.42
CA GLN A 142 -10.17 -25.14 21.70
C GLN A 142 -9.00 -25.55 20.82
N ARG A 143 -8.88 -26.84 20.48
CA ARG A 143 -7.82 -27.40 19.63
C ARG A 143 -8.23 -28.75 19.04
N ILE A 144 -7.49 -29.16 18.01
CA ILE A 144 -7.60 -30.48 17.39
C ILE A 144 -6.21 -31.11 17.44
N ASP A 145 -6.09 -32.23 18.16
CA ASP A 145 -4.86 -32.98 18.31
C ASP A 145 -4.82 -34.08 17.22
N HIS A 146 -3.65 -34.26 16.60
CA HIS A 146 -3.41 -35.25 15.53
C HIS A 146 -4.22 -35.01 14.23
N ILE A 147 -4.48 -33.76 13.88
CA ILE A 147 -5.25 -33.41 12.67
C ILE A 147 -4.63 -33.90 11.36
N GLU A 148 -3.32 -34.18 11.34
CA GLU A 148 -2.62 -34.82 10.22
C GLU A 148 -3.08 -36.26 9.94
N ASN A 149 -3.90 -36.84 10.83
CA ASN A 149 -4.55 -38.12 10.62
C ASN A 149 -5.89 -38.01 9.90
N LEU A 150 -6.46 -36.82 9.76
CA LEU A 150 -7.62 -36.58 8.92
C LEU A 150 -7.18 -36.36 7.47
N ASP A 151 -7.44 -37.35 6.62
CA ASP A 151 -7.21 -37.26 5.19
C ASP A 151 -8.39 -36.57 4.48
N VAL A 152 -8.13 -35.36 3.98
CA VAL A 152 -9.09 -34.54 3.22
C VAL A 152 -8.83 -34.57 1.71
N SER A 153 -7.93 -35.42 1.22
CA SER A 153 -7.50 -35.42 -0.19
C SER A 153 -8.57 -35.82 -1.21
N ASN A 154 -9.70 -36.37 -0.74
CA ASN A 154 -10.87 -36.72 -1.54
C ASN A 154 -12.05 -35.76 -1.34
N VAL A 155 -11.91 -34.73 -0.50
CA VAL A 155 -12.97 -33.77 -0.23
C VAL A 155 -13.14 -32.83 -1.42
N GLU A 156 -14.39 -32.67 -1.84
CA GLU A 156 -14.84 -31.77 -2.90
C GLU A 156 -15.61 -30.57 -2.32
N ASN A 157 -16.38 -30.78 -1.25
CA ASN A 157 -17.12 -29.74 -0.54
C ASN A 157 -16.63 -29.61 0.92
N MET A 158 -16.12 -28.43 1.30
CA MET A 158 -15.68 -28.10 2.66
C MET A 158 -16.51 -26.98 3.30
N ASP A 159 -17.70 -26.72 2.76
CA ASP A 159 -18.52 -25.59 3.21
C ASP A 159 -18.79 -25.65 4.71
N ASN A 160 -18.61 -24.53 5.41
CA ASN A 160 -18.88 -24.37 6.84
C ASN A 160 -18.13 -25.32 7.79
N MET A 161 -17.06 -26.01 7.36
CA MET A 161 -16.46 -27.09 8.16
C MET A 161 -16.11 -26.68 9.60
N PHE A 162 -15.60 -25.48 9.83
CA PHE A 162 -15.28 -24.93 11.16
C PHE A 162 -16.19 -23.76 11.56
N ALA A 163 -17.30 -23.55 10.85
CA ALA A 163 -18.13 -22.38 11.08
C ALA A 163 -18.66 -22.35 12.53
N SER A 164 -18.62 -21.16 13.15
CA SER A 164 -19.05 -20.90 14.53
C SER A 164 -18.21 -21.55 15.65
N ASP A 165 -17.00 -22.04 15.37
CA ASP A 165 -16.07 -22.54 16.39
C ASP A 165 -15.39 -21.39 17.17
N GLY A 166 -16.17 -20.67 17.97
CA GLY A 166 -15.75 -19.42 18.62
C GLY A 166 -14.58 -19.54 19.62
N SER A 167 -14.34 -20.74 20.16
CA SER A 167 -13.23 -21.00 21.08
C SER A 167 -11.94 -21.44 20.40
N LEU A 168 -11.98 -21.80 19.11
CA LEU A 168 -10.82 -22.34 18.39
C LEU A 168 -9.90 -21.20 17.98
N LYS A 169 -8.71 -21.11 18.59
CA LYS A 169 -7.78 -19.98 18.38
C LYS A 169 -6.76 -20.20 17.27
N THR A 170 -6.37 -21.45 17.04
CA THR A 170 -5.40 -21.87 16.04
C THR A 170 -5.72 -23.30 15.61
N VAL A 171 -5.39 -23.64 14.37
CA VAL A 171 -5.42 -25.01 13.86
C VAL A 171 -4.33 -25.18 12.81
N ASP A 172 -3.57 -26.27 12.88
CA ASP A 172 -2.52 -26.56 11.90
C ASP A 172 -3.11 -27.39 10.75
N LEU A 173 -3.26 -26.76 9.58
CA LEU A 173 -3.82 -27.39 8.38
C LEU A 173 -2.76 -27.56 7.29
N SER A 174 -1.48 -27.48 7.66
CA SER A 174 -0.37 -27.48 6.70
C SER A 174 -0.22 -28.81 5.94
N SER A 175 -0.72 -29.92 6.51
CA SER A 175 -0.70 -31.24 5.88
C SER A 175 -1.89 -31.52 4.96
N TRP A 176 -2.87 -30.62 4.89
CA TRP A 176 -4.09 -30.86 4.11
C TRP A 176 -3.84 -30.68 2.61
N ASN A 177 -4.27 -31.68 1.84
CA ASN A 177 -4.36 -31.57 0.40
C ASN A 177 -5.78 -31.20 -0.01
N VAL A 178 -5.98 -29.95 -0.45
CA VAL A 178 -7.29 -29.41 -0.86
C VAL A 178 -7.45 -29.30 -2.38
N SER A 179 -6.58 -29.93 -3.18
CA SER A 179 -6.55 -29.78 -4.65
C SER A 179 -7.76 -30.35 -5.40
N LYS A 180 -8.70 -30.97 -4.68
CA LYS A 180 -9.99 -31.45 -5.23
C LYS A 180 -11.19 -30.62 -4.78
N VAL A 181 -11.00 -29.73 -3.81
CA VAL A 181 -12.07 -28.93 -3.24
C VAL A 181 -12.56 -27.93 -4.28
N ASN A 182 -13.86 -27.92 -4.51
CA ASN A 182 -14.55 -26.96 -5.38
C ASN A 182 -15.32 -25.89 -4.58
N SER A 183 -15.67 -26.14 -3.31
CA SER A 183 -16.37 -25.18 -2.47
C SER A 183 -15.77 -25.11 -1.06
N MET A 184 -15.50 -23.89 -0.60
CA MET A 184 -14.99 -23.57 0.74
C MET A 184 -15.80 -22.44 1.40
N ALA A 185 -17.07 -22.31 1.04
CA ALA A 185 -17.93 -21.24 1.54
C ALA A 185 -18.06 -21.37 3.07
N ASN A 186 -17.91 -20.27 3.79
CA ASN A 186 -18.02 -20.16 5.25
C ASN A 186 -17.03 -21.04 6.03
N LEU A 187 -15.95 -21.54 5.42
CA LEU A 187 -15.06 -22.53 6.05
C LEU A 187 -14.64 -22.17 7.49
N PHE A 188 -14.31 -20.90 7.73
CA PHE A 188 -13.92 -20.37 9.04
C PHE A 188 -14.85 -19.25 9.56
N ALA A 189 -16.07 -19.15 9.03
CA ALA A 189 -17.00 -18.09 9.41
C ALA A 189 -17.29 -18.10 10.92
N ASN A 190 -17.24 -16.94 11.57
CA ASN A 190 -17.50 -16.75 12.99
C ASN A 190 -16.62 -17.59 13.94
N THR A 191 -15.40 -17.93 13.51
CA THR A 191 -14.44 -18.67 14.34
C THR A 191 -13.67 -17.77 15.31
N GLY A 192 -13.13 -18.38 16.37
CA GLY A 192 -12.19 -17.75 17.29
C GLY A 192 -10.78 -17.53 16.73
N LEU A 193 -10.53 -17.89 15.46
CA LEU A 193 -9.17 -18.04 14.91
C LEU A 193 -8.42 -16.72 14.92
N THR A 194 -7.24 -16.74 15.52
CA THR A 194 -6.28 -15.62 15.55
C THR A 194 -5.11 -15.84 14.61
N SER A 195 -4.86 -17.08 14.22
CA SER A 195 -3.89 -17.49 13.20
C SER A 195 -4.31 -18.80 12.56
N VAL A 196 -4.11 -18.93 11.25
CA VAL A 196 -4.26 -20.16 10.48
C VAL A 196 -3.31 -20.13 9.29
N ASN A 197 -2.65 -21.25 8.98
CA ASN A 197 -1.74 -21.34 7.83
C ASN A 197 -2.44 -22.06 6.67
N VAL A 198 -2.87 -21.29 5.68
CA VAL A 198 -3.54 -21.79 4.45
C VAL A 198 -2.84 -21.33 3.17
N GLY A 199 -1.70 -20.65 3.28
CA GLY A 199 -1.02 -20.03 2.13
C GLY A 199 -0.43 -21.02 1.14
N SER A 200 -0.26 -22.30 1.52
CA SER A 200 0.24 -23.36 0.65
C SER A 200 -0.87 -24.18 -0.03
N TRP A 201 -2.14 -23.87 0.20
CA TRP A 201 -3.25 -24.59 -0.39
C TRP A 201 -3.35 -24.38 -1.91
N ASP A 202 -3.52 -25.48 -2.64
CA ASP A 202 -3.91 -25.43 -4.04
C ASP A 202 -5.42 -25.22 -4.16
N VAL A 203 -5.83 -23.95 -4.24
CA VAL A 203 -7.22 -23.53 -4.40
C VAL A 203 -7.66 -23.40 -5.86
N SER A 204 -6.86 -23.89 -6.82
CA SER A 204 -7.09 -23.65 -8.24
C SER A 204 -8.40 -24.24 -8.79
N LYS A 205 -9.05 -25.16 -8.07
CA LYS A 205 -10.37 -25.71 -8.44
C LYS A 205 -11.55 -25.11 -7.68
N VAL A 206 -11.29 -24.26 -6.69
CA VAL A 206 -12.34 -23.67 -5.87
C VAL A 206 -13.13 -22.66 -6.70
N THR A 207 -14.45 -22.78 -6.70
CA THR A 207 -15.38 -21.87 -7.36
C THR A 207 -16.12 -20.96 -6.36
N ARG A 208 -16.27 -21.38 -5.10
CA ARG A 208 -16.97 -20.62 -4.06
C ARG A 208 -16.12 -20.41 -2.81
N MET A 209 -15.94 -19.14 -2.42
CA MET A 209 -15.23 -18.71 -1.22
C MET A 209 -16.07 -17.73 -0.37
N ASP A 210 -17.40 -17.74 -0.54
CA ASP A 210 -18.34 -16.89 0.18
C ASP A 210 -18.06 -16.95 1.69
N ASN A 211 -17.89 -15.81 2.35
CA ASN A 211 -17.81 -15.69 3.80
C ASN A 211 -16.71 -16.57 4.46
N MET A 212 -15.70 -17.04 3.69
CA MET A 212 -14.71 -18.01 4.16
C MET A 212 -14.02 -17.59 5.47
N PHE A 213 -13.73 -16.30 5.62
CA PHE A 213 -13.16 -15.68 6.82
C PHE A 213 -14.09 -14.58 7.37
N LEU A 214 -15.41 -14.73 7.27
CA LEU A 214 -16.37 -13.83 7.89
C LEU A 214 -16.19 -13.81 9.41
N LYS A 215 -16.08 -12.62 10.03
CA LYS A 215 -16.06 -12.43 11.50
C LYS A 215 -15.06 -13.32 12.25
N THR A 216 -13.88 -13.53 11.67
CA THR A 216 -12.76 -14.19 12.36
C THR A 216 -12.02 -13.20 13.26
N HIS A 217 -11.03 -13.67 14.02
CA HIS A 217 -10.13 -12.81 14.81
C HIS A 217 -8.73 -12.67 14.16
N LEU A 218 -8.62 -12.93 12.86
CA LEU A 218 -7.38 -12.90 12.10
C LEU A 218 -6.92 -11.45 11.86
N ASN A 219 -5.67 -11.14 12.20
CA ASN A 219 -5.08 -9.81 11.98
C ASN A 219 -4.28 -9.73 10.68
N SER A 220 -3.82 -10.86 10.14
CA SER A 220 -3.07 -10.99 8.90
C SER A 220 -3.28 -12.38 8.29
N LEU A 221 -3.22 -12.48 6.96
CA LEU A 221 -3.24 -13.72 6.21
C LEU A 221 -2.27 -13.63 5.03
N ASP A 222 -1.52 -14.71 4.77
CA ASP A 222 -0.75 -14.85 3.54
C ASP A 222 -1.52 -15.72 2.54
N LEU A 223 -2.05 -15.08 1.49
CA LEU A 223 -2.78 -15.71 0.39
C LEU A 223 -2.09 -15.45 -0.96
N SER A 224 -0.81 -15.04 -0.93
CA SER A 224 -0.07 -14.57 -2.12
C SER A 224 0.11 -15.64 -3.20
N LYS A 225 0.02 -16.93 -2.83
CA LYS A 225 0.17 -18.08 -3.73
C LYS A 225 -1.16 -18.63 -4.26
N TRP A 226 -2.28 -18.11 -3.80
CA TRP A 226 -3.58 -18.62 -4.21
C TRP A 226 -3.88 -18.27 -5.66
N ASN A 227 -4.22 -19.30 -6.44
CA ASN A 227 -4.78 -19.12 -7.78
C ASN A 227 -6.31 -19.12 -7.70
N VAL A 228 -6.91 -17.92 -7.66
CA VAL A 228 -8.36 -17.73 -7.57
C VAL A 228 -9.06 -17.62 -8.93
N GLY A 229 -8.37 -17.95 -10.03
CA GLY A 229 -8.89 -17.72 -11.39
C GLY A 229 -10.18 -18.47 -11.74
N ASN A 230 -10.54 -19.52 -11.00
CA ASN A 230 -11.80 -20.26 -11.18
C ASN A 230 -12.90 -19.86 -10.19
N VAL A 231 -12.62 -18.95 -9.26
CA VAL A 231 -13.60 -18.50 -8.28
C VAL A 231 -14.65 -17.63 -8.96
N THR A 232 -15.92 -17.89 -8.68
CA THR A 232 -17.07 -17.12 -9.16
C THR A 232 -17.72 -16.29 -8.07
N SER A 233 -17.55 -16.67 -6.79
CA SER A 233 -18.19 -16.00 -5.65
C SER A 233 -17.26 -15.82 -4.45
N MET A 234 -17.14 -14.57 -3.98
CA MET A 234 -16.33 -14.12 -2.83
C MET A 234 -17.14 -13.19 -1.90
N ASP A 235 -18.48 -13.27 -1.91
CA ASP A 235 -19.35 -12.45 -1.06
C ASP A 235 -18.91 -12.55 0.40
N GLY A 236 -18.66 -11.40 1.04
CA GLY A 236 -18.32 -11.31 2.45
C GLY A 236 -17.06 -12.09 2.88
N MET A 237 -16.17 -12.50 1.97
CA MET A 237 -15.04 -13.39 2.27
C MET A 237 -14.23 -12.97 3.50
N PHE A 238 -14.01 -11.67 3.71
CA PHE A 238 -13.30 -11.11 4.87
C PHE A 238 -14.16 -10.15 5.71
N LEU A 239 -15.47 -10.14 5.53
CA LEU A 239 -16.38 -9.22 6.20
C LEU A 239 -16.20 -9.27 7.73
N ALA A 240 -16.03 -8.10 8.34
CA ALA A 240 -15.88 -7.92 9.79
C ALA A 240 -14.73 -8.72 10.44
N SER A 241 -13.70 -9.08 9.66
CA SER A 241 -12.44 -9.62 10.18
C SER A 241 -11.43 -8.49 10.45
N PRO A 242 -10.69 -8.49 11.58
CA PRO A 242 -9.80 -7.39 11.97
C PRO A 242 -8.47 -7.36 11.20
N LEU A 243 -8.47 -7.82 9.93
CA LEU A 243 -7.30 -7.86 9.06
C LEU A 243 -6.73 -6.46 8.86
N LYS A 244 -5.44 -6.30 9.14
CA LYS A 244 -4.69 -5.04 8.96
C LYS A 244 -3.87 -5.02 7.68
N GLN A 245 -3.51 -6.21 7.19
CA GLN A 245 -2.71 -6.42 5.98
C GLN A 245 -3.24 -7.64 5.23
N LEU A 246 -3.36 -7.50 3.92
CA LEU A 246 -3.77 -8.57 3.01
C LEU A 246 -3.24 -8.23 1.61
N ASP A 247 -2.49 -9.14 1.00
CA ASP A 247 -2.05 -9.00 -0.39
C ASP A 247 -2.97 -9.83 -1.31
N VAL A 248 -3.78 -9.12 -2.09
CA VAL A 248 -4.65 -9.68 -3.15
C VAL A 248 -4.27 -9.14 -4.52
N SER A 249 -3.12 -8.46 -4.64
CA SER A 249 -2.76 -7.70 -5.84
C SER A 249 -2.60 -8.56 -7.11
N GLN A 250 -2.26 -9.85 -6.92
CA GLN A 250 -2.04 -10.81 -8.01
C GLN A 250 -3.26 -11.69 -8.31
N TRP A 251 -4.40 -11.46 -7.66
CA TRP A 251 -5.59 -12.26 -7.88
C TRP A 251 -6.22 -11.97 -9.26
N ASN A 252 -6.45 -13.02 -10.03
CA ASN A 252 -7.26 -12.94 -11.24
C ASN A 252 -8.75 -13.12 -10.87
N VAL A 253 -9.49 -12.02 -10.83
CA VAL A 253 -10.92 -11.98 -10.44
C VAL A 253 -11.87 -11.88 -11.64
N GLU A 254 -11.40 -12.16 -12.86
CA GLU A 254 -12.19 -12.00 -14.09
C GLU A 254 -13.48 -12.83 -14.10
N ASN A 255 -13.45 -14.00 -13.45
CA ASN A 255 -14.60 -14.89 -13.34
C ASN A 255 -15.48 -14.61 -12.11
N VAL A 256 -15.07 -13.70 -11.21
CA VAL A 256 -15.81 -13.41 -9.98
C VAL A 256 -16.99 -12.48 -10.28
N THR A 257 -18.20 -13.00 -10.09
CA THR A 257 -19.44 -12.26 -10.29
C THR A 257 -19.94 -11.59 -9.01
N ASP A 258 -19.54 -12.09 -7.84
CA ASP A 258 -20.00 -11.56 -6.55
C ASP A 258 -18.82 -11.30 -5.60
N MET A 259 -18.60 -10.02 -5.26
CA MET A 259 -17.64 -9.52 -4.27
C MET A 259 -18.34 -8.58 -3.28
N VAL A 260 -19.66 -8.73 -3.10
CA VAL A 260 -20.43 -7.91 -2.17
C VAL A 260 -19.80 -7.98 -0.78
N SER A 261 -19.63 -6.84 -0.13
CA SER A 261 -19.09 -6.74 1.24
C SER A 261 -17.74 -7.44 1.52
N MET A 262 -16.98 -7.85 0.50
CA MET A 262 -15.82 -8.75 0.65
C MET A 262 -14.78 -8.27 1.68
N PHE A 263 -14.49 -6.97 1.70
CA PHE A 263 -13.57 -6.33 2.65
C PHE A 263 -14.27 -5.38 3.61
N SER A 264 -15.59 -5.45 3.75
CA SER A 264 -16.35 -4.56 4.61
C SER A 264 -16.04 -4.80 6.08
N GLU A 265 -16.04 -3.75 6.89
CA GLU A 265 -15.72 -3.79 8.33
C GLU A 265 -14.33 -4.38 8.68
N THR A 266 -13.40 -4.42 7.72
CA THR A 266 -12.01 -4.83 7.98
C THR A 266 -11.21 -3.68 8.61
N LYS A 267 -9.95 -3.95 9.00
CA LYS A 267 -9.00 -2.92 9.47
C LYS A 267 -7.92 -2.62 8.44
N LEU A 268 -8.18 -2.92 7.16
CA LEU A 268 -7.27 -2.67 6.06
C LEU A 268 -7.13 -1.16 5.85
N ASN A 269 -5.89 -0.68 5.88
CA ASN A 269 -5.59 0.72 5.58
C ASN A 269 -5.16 0.93 4.12
N THR A 270 -4.44 -0.05 3.58
CA THR A 270 -3.97 -0.09 2.19
C THR A 270 -4.63 -1.26 1.47
N LEU A 271 -5.10 -1.03 0.25
CA LEU A 271 -5.63 -2.07 -0.61
C LEU A 271 -5.09 -1.89 -2.04
N ASP A 272 -4.37 -2.89 -2.53
CA ASP A 272 -3.88 -2.94 -3.92
C ASP A 272 -4.72 -3.90 -4.75
N LEU A 273 -5.52 -3.32 -5.65
CA LEU A 273 -6.37 -4.00 -6.61
C LEU A 273 -5.84 -3.84 -8.04
N SER A 274 -4.65 -3.27 -8.25
CA SER A 274 -4.19 -2.89 -9.60
C SER A 274 -3.99 -4.04 -10.58
N GLY A 275 -3.82 -5.27 -10.10
CA GLY A 275 -3.77 -6.46 -10.94
C GLY A 275 -5.14 -7.07 -11.25
N TRP A 276 -6.20 -6.58 -10.63
CA TRP A 276 -7.55 -7.13 -10.80
C TRP A 276 -8.11 -6.77 -12.16
N LYS A 277 -8.75 -7.76 -12.78
CA LYS A 277 -9.61 -7.60 -13.95
C LYS A 277 -11.01 -7.99 -13.53
N CYS A 278 -11.87 -7.02 -13.27
CA CYS A 278 -13.26 -7.30 -12.94
C CYS A 278 -14.04 -7.65 -14.21
N GLY A 279 -14.85 -8.70 -14.14
CA GLY A 279 -15.80 -9.03 -15.20
C GLY A 279 -16.90 -7.97 -15.32
N GLU A 280 -17.62 -7.98 -16.45
CA GLU A 280 -18.72 -7.04 -16.74
C GLU A 280 -19.81 -7.06 -15.65
N PHE A 281 -20.06 -8.25 -15.08
CA PHE A 281 -21.13 -8.49 -14.12
C PHE A 281 -20.65 -8.51 -12.66
N SER A 282 -19.41 -8.14 -12.37
CA SER A 282 -18.89 -8.16 -11.00
C SER A 282 -19.67 -7.20 -10.09
N LEU A 283 -20.39 -7.76 -9.12
CA LEU A 283 -21.06 -7.03 -8.07
C LEU A 283 -20.04 -6.67 -6.99
N THR A 284 -19.82 -5.37 -6.78
CA THR A 284 -18.91 -4.87 -5.75
C THR A 284 -19.65 -4.07 -4.67
N SER A 285 -20.98 -4.18 -4.60
CA SER A 285 -21.80 -3.43 -3.63
C SER A 285 -21.26 -3.58 -2.21
N MET A 286 -21.01 -2.45 -1.54
CA MET A 286 -20.50 -2.38 -0.17
C MET A 286 -19.16 -3.11 0.07
N MET A 287 -18.43 -3.52 -0.97
CA MET A 287 -17.19 -4.30 -0.87
C MET A 287 -16.17 -3.70 0.12
N LEU A 288 -16.10 -2.38 0.21
CA LEU A 288 -15.13 -1.62 1.00
C LEU A 288 -15.78 -0.85 2.17
N ALA A 289 -17.08 -1.06 2.40
CA ALA A 289 -17.84 -0.30 3.39
C ALA A 289 -17.24 -0.45 4.79
N TYR A 290 -17.23 0.65 5.55
CA TYR A 290 -16.85 0.64 6.98
C TYR A 290 -15.41 0.20 7.28
N SER A 291 -14.56 0.11 6.26
CA SER A 291 -13.14 -0.18 6.36
C SER A 291 -12.30 1.09 6.26
N PRO A 292 -11.23 1.26 7.07
CA PRO A 292 -10.43 2.47 7.13
C PRO A 292 -9.41 2.57 5.98
N ILE A 293 -9.84 2.31 4.75
CA ILE A 293 -9.00 2.34 3.57
C ILE A 293 -8.68 3.80 3.24
N ASN A 294 -7.40 4.14 3.36
CA ASN A 294 -6.86 5.47 3.06
C ASN A 294 -5.87 5.43 1.90
N ILE A 295 -5.39 4.25 1.50
CA ILE A 295 -4.50 4.08 0.35
C ILE A 295 -5.13 3.00 -0.54
N LEU A 296 -5.47 3.40 -1.77
CA LEU A 296 -6.12 2.53 -2.74
C LEU A 296 -5.31 2.55 -4.03
N LYS A 297 -4.88 1.38 -4.49
CA LYS A 297 -4.20 1.25 -5.78
C LYS A 297 -5.09 0.48 -6.74
N VAL A 298 -5.42 1.09 -7.87
CA VAL A 298 -6.41 0.60 -8.85
C VAL A 298 -5.92 0.86 -10.28
N SER A 299 -6.46 0.11 -11.24
CA SER A 299 -6.23 0.29 -12.68
C SER A 299 -7.55 0.54 -13.42
N ASP A 300 -7.50 0.67 -14.73
CA ASP A 300 -8.67 0.74 -15.62
C ASP A 300 -9.42 -0.58 -15.76
N THR A 301 -8.92 -1.69 -15.21
CA THR A 301 -9.58 -3.00 -15.24
C THR A 301 -10.34 -3.31 -13.94
N VAL A 302 -10.34 -2.39 -12.97
CA VAL A 302 -11.02 -2.55 -11.68
C VAL A 302 -12.35 -1.82 -11.67
N SER A 303 -13.44 -2.56 -11.44
CA SER A 303 -14.75 -1.99 -11.13
C SER A 303 -14.94 -1.87 -9.62
N LEU A 304 -15.33 -0.69 -9.15
CA LEU A 304 -15.70 -0.41 -7.75
C LEU A 304 -17.14 0.08 -7.63
N ARG A 305 -18.03 -0.39 -8.52
CA ARG A 305 -19.40 0.08 -8.60
C ARG A 305 -20.17 -0.14 -7.30
N GLY A 306 -20.49 0.96 -6.61
CA GLY A 306 -21.19 0.92 -5.33
C GLY A 306 -20.37 0.29 -4.20
N ALA A 307 -19.04 0.29 -4.30
CA ALA A 307 -18.14 -0.34 -3.34
C ALA A 307 -18.22 0.21 -1.91
N GLY A 308 -18.90 1.34 -1.67
CA GLY A 308 -19.01 1.91 -0.34
C GLY A 308 -17.67 2.48 0.15
N LEU A 309 -16.94 3.14 -0.74
CA LEU A 309 -15.66 3.78 -0.50
C LEU A 309 -15.78 5.04 0.37
N ARG A 310 -16.99 5.60 0.52
CA ARG A 310 -17.27 6.68 1.47
C ARG A 310 -16.95 6.20 2.88
N ALA A 311 -16.13 6.95 3.62
CA ALA A 311 -15.68 6.56 4.96
C ALA A 311 -16.78 6.60 6.04
N ALA A 312 -17.95 7.17 5.72
CA ALA A 312 -19.02 7.41 6.66
C ALA A 312 -20.17 6.42 6.46
N LEU A 313 -20.52 5.72 7.54
CA LEU A 313 -21.87 5.21 7.75
C LEU A 313 -22.89 6.35 7.71
N ALA A 314 -24.13 6.02 7.39
CA ALA A 314 -25.30 6.89 7.55
C ALA A 314 -25.54 7.36 9.01
N ASP A 315 -24.75 6.90 9.98
CA ASP A 315 -24.80 7.29 11.39
C ASP A 315 -23.87 8.46 11.76
N GLY A 316 -23.10 8.98 10.80
CA GLY A 316 -22.20 10.12 11.00
C GLY A 316 -20.91 9.81 11.76
N LYS A 317 -20.56 8.53 12.00
CA LYS A 317 -19.31 8.15 12.68
C LYS A 317 -18.20 7.83 11.68
N ASN A 318 -17.07 8.53 11.81
CA ASN A 318 -15.84 8.24 11.07
C ASN A 318 -15.16 6.97 11.64
N HIS A 319 -15.19 5.86 10.91
CA HIS A 319 -14.38 4.68 11.23
C HIS A 319 -12.93 4.77 10.72
N ALA A 320 -12.57 5.84 10.01
CA ALA A 320 -11.18 6.20 9.67
C ALA A 320 -10.28 6.44 10.92
N THR A 321 -10.86 6.45 12.13
CA THR A 321 -10.23 6.71 13.43
C THR A 321 -9.23 5.65 13.91
N HIS A 322 -9.00 4.55 13.17
CA HIS A 322 -8.14 3.46 13.66
C HIS A 322 -6.68 3.51 13.19
N VAL A 323 -6.30 4.46 12.35
CA VAL A 323 -4.94 4.47 11.74
C VAL A 323 -4.06 5.59 12.31
N ASP A 324 -4.67 6.73 12.64
CA ASP A 324 -3.98 7.84 13.28
C ASP A 324 -5.05 8.66 14.04
N PRO A 325 -5.16 8.54 15.38
CA PRO A 325 -6.15 9.29 16.15
C PRO A 325 -5.99 10.82 16.00
N ASP A 326 -4.82 11.27 15.50
CA ASP A 326 -4.50 12.68 15.31
C ASP A 326 -4.89 13.21 13.92
N LYS A 327 -5.32 12.34 12.98
CA LYS A 327 -5.73 12.75 11.62
C LYS A 327 -7.20 12.47 11.35
N THR A 328 -7.92 13.53 11.00
CA THR A 328 -9.26 13.42 10.42
C THR A 328 -9.11 13.26 8.92
N TYR A 329 -9.52 12.13 8.35
CA TYR A 329 -9.57 11.94 6.90
C TYR A 329 -10.87 12.49 6.32
N ASP A 330 -10.78 13.04 5.12
CA ASP A 330 -11.92 13.46 4.32
C ASP A 330 -12.67 12.21 3.83
N PRO A 331 -13.99 12.11 4.08
CA PRO A 331 -14.75 10.90 3.77
C PRO A 331 -14.92 10.64 2.27
N ASP A 332 -14.71 11.65 1.42
CA ASP A 332 -15.05 11.59 0.00
C ASP A 332 -13.87 11.87 -0.93
N ASN A 333 -12.91 12.72 -0.55
CA ASN A 333 -11.87 13.20 -1.45
C ASN A 333 -10.64 12.28 -1.50
N TRP A 334 -10.22 11.92 -2.71
CA TRP A 334 -9.03 11.11 -3.02
C TRP A 334 -8.10 11.85 -3.96
N LEU A 335 -6.79 11.77 -3.68
CA LEU A 335 -5.73 12.41 -4.44
C LEU A 335 -4.86 11.35 -5.06
N GLU A 336 -4.62 11.44 -6.37
CA GLU A 336 -3.62 10.61 -7.03
C GLU A 336 -2.23 10.97 -6.50
N VAL A 337 -1.42 9.95 -6.19
CA VAL A 337 -0.06 10.15 -5.68
C VAL A 337 0.88 10.67 -6.77
N GLY A 338 0.76 10.17 -8.00
CA GLY A 338 1.57 10.61 -9.15
C GLY A 338 3.07 10.37 -8.95
N SER A 339 3.89 11.39 -9.22
CA SER A 339 5.33 11.40 -8.93
C SER A 339 5.68 11.65 -7.46
N GLY A 340 4.67 11.96 -6.64
CA GLY A 340 4.82 12.30 -5.23
C GLY A 340 4.91 11.09 -4.32
N THR A 341 4.56 11.32 -3.06
CA THR A 341 4.51 10.30 -1.99
C THR A 341 3.10 10.22 -1.41
N ILE A 342 2.82 9.21 -0.59
CA ILE A 342 1.52 9.08 0.09
C ILE A 342 1.27 10.31 0.99
N GLU A 343 2.32 10.81 1.64
CA GLU A 343 2.28 11.96 2.55
C GLU A 343 2.19 13.30 1.80
N LYS A 344 2.70 13.34 0.58
CA LYS A 344 2.70 14.51 -0.30
C LYS A 344 2.38 14.10 -1.74
N PRO A 345 1.09 13.86 -2.05
CA PRO A 345 0.68 13.48 -3.40
C PRO A 345 0.95 14.63 -4.38
N GLU A 346 1.48 14.32 -5.56
CA GLU A 346 1.74 15.27 -6.65
C GLU A 346 0.93 14.92 -7.91
N GLY A 347 0.04 13.93 -7.82
CA GLY A 347 -0.85 13.58 -8.92
C GLY A 347 -1.85 14.70 -9.19
N LYS A 348 -2.16 14.89 -10.46
CA LYS A 348 -3.05 15.95 -10.93
C LYS A 348 -4.52 15.55 -10.81
N THR A 349 -4.79 14.26 -10.60
CA THR A 349 -6.14 13.72 -10.53
C THR A 349 -6.65 13.78 -9.10
N LYS A 350 -7.77 14.46 -8.92
CA LYS A 350 -8.58 14.43 -7.69
C LYS A 350 -9.91 13.77 -8.03
N LEU A 351 -10.31 12.80 -7.21
CA LEU A 351 -11.56 12.08 -7.37
C LEU A 351 -12.37 12.20 -6.09
N VAL A 352 -13.70 12.20 -6.22
CA VAL A 352 -14.57 11.92 -5.09
C VAL A 352 -14.96 10.44 -5.10
N ALA A 353 -15.23 9.87 -3.94
CA ALA A 353 -15.59 8.46 -3.79
C ALA A 353 -16.75 8.06 -4.70
N ALA A 354 -17.75 8.93 -4.87
CA ALA A 354 -18.86 8.70 -5.79
C ALA A 354 -18.44 8.56 -7.26
N ASP A 355 -17.36 9.23 -7.69
CA ASP A 355 -16.85 9.12 -9.07
C ASP A 355 -16.05 7.83 -9.26
N ILE A 356 -15.30 7.43 -8.22
CA ILE A 356 -14.63 6.11 -8.15
C ILE A 356 -15.67 4.99 -8.22
N GLU A 357 -16.83 5.16 -7.57
CA GLU A 357 -17.90 4.17 -7.57
C GLU A 357 -18.83 4.23 -8.80
N LYS A 358 -18.79 5.29 -9.60
CA LYS A 358 -19.62 5.41 -10.82
C LYS A 358 -18.93 4.91 -12.07
N ASN A 359 -17.61 5.10 -12.16
CA ASN A 359 -16.84 4.71 -13.32
C ASN A 359 -16.36 3.27 -13.17
N HIS A 360 -16.71 2.41 -14.13
CA HIS A 360 -16.13 1.07 -14.26
C HIS A 360 -14.60 1.10 -14.42
N ASN A 361 -14.02 2.25 -14.85
CA ASN A 361 -12.60 2.45 -15.11
C ASN A 361 -12.14 3.77 -14.47
N VAL A 362 -11.74 3.71 -13.20
CA VAL A 362 -11.57 4.91 -12.36
C VAL A 362 -10.35 5.77 -12.73
N ALA A 363 -9.33 5.24 -13.39
CA ALA A 363 -8.04 5.93 -13.42
C ALA A 363 -7.10 5.52 -14.55
N ASN A 364 -7.01 6.32 -15.62
CA ASN A 364 -5.98 6.24 -16.68
C ASN A 364 -5.82 4.84 -17.33
N LYS A 365 -5.15 4.72 -18.49
CA LYS A 365 -4.83 3.37 -19.06
C LYS A 365 -3.83 2.54 -18.22
N LYS A 366 -3.51 2.97 -16.99
CA LYS A 366 -2.40 2.43 -16.19
C LYS A 366 -2.71 2.55 -14.69
N ALA A 367 -2.34 1.51 -13.94
CA ALA A 367 -2.45 1.45 -12.49
C ALA A 367 -1.93 2.73 -11.80
N ALA A 368 -2.75 3.29 -10.91
CA ALA A 368 -2.49 4.50 -10.15
C ALA A 368 -2.76 4.28 -8.65
N VAL A 369 -2.05 5.03 -7.82
CA VAL A 369 -2.23 5.04 -6.36
C VAL A 369 -2.97 6.29 -5.96
N TYR A 370 -4.01 6.12 -5.16
CA TYR A 370 -4.82 7.18 -4.57
C TYR A 370 -4.69 7.16 -3.06
N VAL A 371 -4.54 8.35 -2.48
CA VAL A 371 -4.55 8.56 -1.03
C VAL A 371 -5.76 9.41 -0.65
N ARG A 372 -6.44 9.03 0.43
CA ARG A 372 -7.56 9.80 0.97
C ARG A 372 -7.06 11.12 1.55
N GLN A 373 -7.70 12.22 1.17
CA GLN A 373 -7.35 13.55 1.65
C GLN A 373 -7.52 13.63 3.18
N VAL A 374 -6.70 14.42 3.88
CA VAL A 374 -6.85 14.69 5.31
C VAL A 374 -7.66 15.98 5.50
N ALA A 375 -8.80 15.91 6.21
CA ALA A 375 -9.83 16.94 6.37
C ALA A 375 -9.34 18.26 7.02
N ASN A 376 -8.20 18.21 7.74
CA ASN A 376 -7.55 19.38 8.33
C ASN A 376 -6.10 19.57 7.84
N SER A 377 -5.70 18.88 6.78
CA SER A 377 -4.45 19.25 6.11
C SER A 377 -4.69 20.58 5.40
N PRO A 378 -3.92 21.64 5.68
CA PRO A 378 -4.10 22.91 4.99
C PRO A 378 -3.78 22.71 3.51
N MET A 379 -4.80 22.40 2.71
CA MET A 379 -4.78 22.58 1.27
C MET A 379 -5.44 23.91 0.92
N THR A 380 -4.91 25.00 1.48
CA THR A 380 -5.14 26.34 0.93
C THR A 380 -3.87 27.16 1.11
N THR A 381 -2.86 26.91 0.27
CA THR A 381 -1.80 27.89 0.11
C THR A 381 -2.46 29.13 -0.46
N THR A 382 -2.56 30.19 0.34
CA THR A 382 -2.95 31.51 -0.15
C THR A 382 -1.83 31.99 -1.05
N ILE A 383 -2.13 32.24 -2.32
CA ILE A 383 -1.15 32.76 -3.28
C ILE A 383 -1.31 34.27 -3.33
N ILE A 384 -0.21 34.97 -3.09
CA ILE A 384 -0.07 36.40 -3.34
C ILE A 384 0.87 36.53 -4.54
N SER A 385 0.37 37.02 -5.66
CA SER A 385 1.13 37.13 -6.90
C SER A 385 0.76 38.39 -7.66
N ASN A 386 1.75 38.97 -8.32
CA ASN A 386 1.49 39.95 -9.35
C ASN A 386 0.87 39.27 -10.57
N VAL A 387 -0.13 39.90 -11.20
CA VAL A 387 -0.78 39.43 -12.42
C VAL A 387 -0.29 40.25 -13.59
N ALA A 388 0.28 39.58 -14.60
CA ALA A 388 0.67 40.20 -15.85
C ALA A 388 -0.51 40.24 -16.83
N ILE A 389 -0.90 41.44 -17.26
CA ILE A 389 -1.96 41.67 -18.26
C ILE A 389 -1.31 42.18 -19.55
N LYS A 390 -1.61 41.51 -20.67
CA LYS A 390 -1.20 41.98 -22.00
C LYS A 390 -2.09 43.15 -22.43
N THR A 391 -1.46 44.24 -22.89
CA THR A 391 -2.20 45.44 -23.30
C THR A 391 -1.62 46.09 -24.55
N SER A 392 -2.36 47.00 -25.19
CA SER A 392 -1.89 47.76 -26.36
C SER A 392 -0.72 48.70 -26.08
N LEU A 393 -0.39 48.96 -24.82
CA LEU A 393 0.77 49.75 -24.37
C LEU A 393 1.87 48.88 -23.75
N GLY A 394 1.89 47.59 -24.10
CA GLY A 394 2.77 46.58 -23.51
C GLY A 394 2.21 45.95 -22.23
N THR A 395 2.91 44.96 -21.69
CA THR A 395 2.45 44.25 -20.48
C THR A 395 2.38 45.19 -19.29
N LYS A 396 1.26 45.18 -18.58
CA LYS A 396 1.06 45.87 -17.30
C LYS A 396 0.92 44.85 -16.18
N PHE A 397 1.25 45.23 -14.95
CA PHE A 397 1.16 44.35 -13.79
C PHE A 397 0.18 44.92 -12.77
N ILE A 398 -0.72 44.06 -12.26
CA ILE A 398 -1.48 44.33 -11.04
C ILE A 398 -0.74 43.65 -9.90
N LYS A 399 -0.52 44.37 -8.80
CA LYS A 399 0.30 43.88 -7.70
C LYS A 399 -0.53 43.18 -6.63
N ASP A 400 0.11 42.24 -5.95
CA ASP A 400 -0.34 41.67 -4.68
C ASP A 400 -1.77 41.10 -4.71
N ILE A 401 -2.17 40.52 -5.85
CA ILE A 401 -3.47 39.84 -5.94
C ILE A 401 -3.40 38.59 -5.07
N GLN A 402 -4.40 38.45 -4.21
CA GLN A 402 -4.51 37.37 -3.25
C GLN A 402 -5.71 36.48 -3.58
N GLY A 403 -5.49 35.17 -3.60
CA GLY A 403 -6.57 34.19 -3.71
C GLY A 403 -6.12 32.79 -3.32
N LYS A 404 -7.08 31.86 -3.24
CA LYS A 404 -6.83 30.45 -2.95
C LYS A 404 -6.68 29.69 -4.26
N VAL A 405 -5.78 28.71 -4.31
CA VAL A 405 -5.58 27.86 -5.50
C VAL A 405 -6.91 27.27 -5.96
N GLY A 406 -7.26 27.50 -7.23
CA GLY A 406 -8.55 27.12 -7.84
C GLY A 406 -9.56 28.27 -7.94
N ASP A 407 -9.36 29.39 -7.24
CA ASP A 407 -10.25 30.55 -7.34
C ASP A 407 -10.18 31.20 -8.73
N VAL A 408 -11.33 31.69 -9.22
CA VAL A 408 -11.42 32.61 -10.35
C VAL A 408 -11.84 33.99 -9.82
N LEU A 409 -10.97 34.98 -9.97
CA LEU A 409 -11.13 36.33 -9.43
C LEU A 409 -11.32 37.35 -10.56
N LYS A 410 -12.06 38.43 -10.29
CA LYS A 410 -12.10 39.63 -11.14
C LYS A 410 -11.17 40.69 -10.57
N VAL A 411 -10.18 41.13 -11.34
CA VAL A 411 -9.17 42.10 -10.90
C VAL A 411 -9.23 43.37 -11.75
N ASP A 412 -9.07 44.53 -11.09
CA ASP A 412 -9.12 45.83 -11.76
C ASP A 412 -7.90 46.06 -12.65
N THR A 413 -8.14 46.45 -13.90
CA THR A 413 -7.08 46.77 -14.85
C THR A 413 -6.43 48.12 -14.48
N PRO A 414 -5.11 48.29 -14.65
CA PRO A 414 -4.42 49.54 -14.27
C PRO A 414 -4.92 50.78 -15.01
N ASP A 415 -5.00 51.93 -14.35
CA ASP A 415 -5.24 53.20 -15.05
C ASP A 415 -3.94 53.77 -15.63
N VAL A 416 -4.01 54.33 -16.83
CA VAL A 416 -2.86 54.96 -17.51
C VAL A 416 -3.21 56.41 -17.83
N ALA A 417 -2.46 57.34 -17.23
CA ALA A 417 -2.68 58.78 -17.41
C ALA A 417 -2.65 59.18 -18.89
N GLY A 418 -3.67 59.91 -19.33
CA GLY A 418 -3.82 60.33 -20.73
C GLY A 418 -4.42 59.27 -21.66
N TYR A 419 -4.86 58.12 -21.16
CA TYR A 419 -5.52 57.07 -21.94
C TYR A 419 -6.85 56.63 -21.31
N THR A 420 -7.76 56.12 -22.14
CA THR A 420 -8.99 55.44 -21.71
C THR A 420 -8.86 53.96 -22.02
N LYS A 421 -9.15 53.09 -21.04
CA LYS A 421 -9.13 51.63 -21.17
C LYS A 421 -10.50 51.09 -21.62
N ASP A 422 -10.52 50.05 -22.44
CA ASP A 422 -11.74 49.39 -22.92
C ASP A 422 -12.39 48.47 -21.88
N LYS A 423 -11.60 47.86 -20.99
CA LYS A 423 -12.04 46.95 -19.92
C LYS A 423 -11.59 47.46 -18.56
N SER A 424 -12.51 47.57 -17.60
CA SER A 424 -12.20 47.94 -16.22
C SER A 424 -11.70 46.78 -15.36
N GLN A 425 -12.05 45.54 -15.70
CA GLN A 425 -11.66 44.32 -15.00
C GLN A 425 -11.30 43.19 -15.97
N VAL A 426 -10.46 42.27 -15.52
CA VAL A 426 -10.18 40.99 -16.20
C VAL A 426 -10.31 39.83 -15.23
N GLU A 427 -10.71 38.67 -15.74
CA GLU A 427 -10.76 37.44 -14.94
C GLU A 427 -9.38 36.78 -14.86
N VAL A 428 -9.04 36.29 -13.68
CA VAL A 428 -7.77 35.60 -13.41
C VAL A 428 -8.04 34.31 -12.65
N THR A 429 -7.24 33.28 -12.92
CA THR A 429 -7.26 32.01 -12.18
C THR A 429 -6.05 31.92 -11.26
N VAL A 430 -6.28 31.49 -10.03
CA VAL A 430 -5.25 31.28 -9.01
C VAL A 430 -4.70 29.86 -9.13
N ASN A 431 -3.45 29.73 -9.57
CA ASN A 431 -2.75 28.45 -9.68
C ASN A 431 -1.81 28.26 -8.49
N GLU A 432 -1.26 27.06 -8.30
CA GLU A 432 -0.41 26.67 -7.16
C GLU A 432 0.84 27.56 -6.92
N LYS A 433 1.26 28.35 -7.92
CA LYS A 433 2.46 29.18 -7.86
C LYS A 433 2.28 30.61 -8.38
N SER A 434 1.16 30.92 -9.03
CA SER A 434 0.93 32.21 -9.67
C SER A 434 -0.54 32.46 -9.99
N ILE A 435 -0.90 33.71 -10.21
CA ILE A 435 -2.24 34.11 -10.66
C ILE A 435 -2.15 34.56 -12.11
N THR A 436 -2.90 33.90 -13.00
CA THR A 436 -2.82 34.09 -14.46
C THR A 436 -4.12 34.63 -15.03
N VAL A 437 -4.03 35.52 -16.00
CA VAL A 437 -5.21 36.05 -16.71
C VAL A 437 -5.86 34.94 -17.54
N ASN A 438 -7.17 34.83 -17.43
CA ASN A 438 -7.98 33.96 -18.28
C ASN A 438 -8.13 34.66 -19.64
N ASP A 439 -7.46 34.13 -20.66
CA ASP A 439 -7.41 34.73 -21.99
C ASP A 439 -7.87 33.81 -23.14
N PRO A 440 -9.02 33.11 -23.03
CA PRO A 440 -9.59 32.46 -24.19
C PRO A 440 -10.00 33.53 -25.21
N GLU A 441 -9.61 33.36 -26.47
CA GLU A 441 -9.97 34.25 -27.58
C GLU A 441 -9.62 35.74 -27.38
N HIS A 442 -8.56 36.06 -26.62
CA HIS A 442 -8.14 37.43 -26.28
C HIS A 442 -9.08 38.17 -25.29
N ALA A 443 -9.93 37.44 -24.55
CA ALA A 443 -10.84 38.01 -23.55
C ALA A 443 -10.12 38.76 -22.42
N GLY A 444 -8.86 38.41 -22.09
CA GLY A 444 -8.03 39.03 -21.07
C GLY A 444 -7.16 40.20 -21.55
N TYR A 445 -7.14 40.50 -22.86
CA TYR A 445 -6.37 41.60 -23.44
C TYR A 445 -7.06 42.96 -23.24
N VAL A 446 -6.31 44.00 -22.85
CA VAL A 446 -6.82 45.36 -22.57
C VAL A 446 -6.26 46.38 -23.56
N THR A 447 -7.13 47.19 -24.15
CA THR A 447 -6.75 48.24 -25.11
C THR A 447 -6.86 49.62 -24.48
N TYR A 448 -5.79 50.40 -24.58
CA TYR A 448 -5.75 51.80 -24.19
C TYR A 448 -5.80 52.71 -25.43
N GLN A 449 -6.73 53.66 -25.42
CA GLN A 449 -6.88 54.69 -26.44
C GLN A 449 -6.42 56.03 -25.90
N LEU A 450 -5.53 56.73 -26.62
CA LEU A 450 -5.02 58.03 -26.21
C LEU A 450 -6.16 59.07 -26.15
N ASN A 451 -6.30 59.74 -25.02
CA ASN A 451 -7.28 60.79 -24.81
C ASN A 451 -6.87 62.00 -25.66
N LYS A 452 -7.49 62.17 -26.83
CA LYS A 452 -7.25 63.34 -27.69
C LYS A 452 -7.73 64.59 -26.93
N LYS A 453 -6.80 65.42 -26.43
CA LYS A 453 -7.06 66.83 -26.13
C LYS A 453 -6.24 67.73 -27.08
N PRO A 454 -6.81 68.88 -27.49
CA PRO A 454 -6.52 69.53 -28.77
C PRO A 454 -5.17 70.24 -28.79
N VAL A 455 -4.44 70.12 -29.90
CA VAL A 455 -3.18 70.83 -30.13
C VAL A 455 -3.47 72.04 -31.02
N ALA A 456 -3.27 73.25 -30.49
CA ALA A 456 -3.17 74.49 -31.27
C ALA A 456 -1.78 74.57 -31.97
N PRO A 457 -1.67 75.18 -33.17
CA PRO A 457 -0.50 75.02 -34.02
C PRO A 457 0.58 76.08 -33.79
N ILE A 458 1.86 75.70 -33.84
CA ILE A 458 3.00 76.63 -34.01
C ILE A 458 3.90 76.15 -35.17
N LYS A 459 4.31 77.15 -35.97
CA LYS A 459 4.92 77.14 -37.31
C LYS A 459 6.39 76.65 -37.39
N PRO A 460 6.92 76.34 -38.59
CA PRO A 460 8.22 75.67 -38.80
C PRO A 460 9.39 76.62 -39.15
N VAL A 461 10.63 76.24 -38.83
CA VAL A 461 11.87 76.82 -39.40
C VAL A 461 12.94 75.73 -39.66
N LYS A 462 13.72 75.97 -40.73
CA LYS A 462 14.60 75.15 -41.60
C LYS A 462 15.94 74.61 -41.01
N PRO A 463 16.65 73.70 -41.75
CA PRO A 463 17.83 72.95 -41.29
C PRO A 463 19.19 73.53 -41.72
N SER A 464 20.28 73.16 -41.04
CA SER A 464 21.67 73.32 -41.55
C SER A 464 22.61 72.18 -41.11
N LYS A 465 23.59 71.90 -41.99
CA LYS A 465 24.48 70.72 -42.15
C LYS A 465 25.76 70.78 -41.26
N PRO A 466 26.59 69.71 -41.20
CA PRO A 466 27.64 69.46 -40.21
C PRO A 466 29.06 69.82 -40.69
N THR A 467 30.01 69.91 -39.74
CA THR A 467 31.45 69.92 -40.04
C THR A 467 32.30 69.31 -38.91
N HIS A 468 33.17 68.37 -39.29
CA HIS A 468 34.30 67.85 -38.52
C HIS A 468 35.49 68.83 -38.56
N THR A 469 36.35 68.85 -37.53
CA THR A 469 37.82 68.60 -37.61
C THR A 469 38.50 68.90 -36.27
N SER A 470 39.69 68.33 -36.09
CA SER A 470 40.34 67.92 -34.84
C SER A 470 41.72 68.54 -34.59
N LYS A 471 42.13 68.57 -33.30
CA LYS A 471 43.50 68.51 -32.70
C LYS A 471 44.38 69.80 -32.70
N PRO A 472 45.48 69.90 -31.87
CA PRO A 472 45.93 69.10 -30.70
C PRO A 472 46.52 69.92 -29.50
N SER A 473 46.73 69.30 -28.32
CA SER A 473 47.89 69.56 -27.42
C SER A 473 47.98 68.53 -26.29
N LYS A 474 49.21 68.19 -25.88
CA LYS A 474 49.64 67.05 -25.03
C LYS A 474 50.06 67.49 -23.61
N ASP A 475 49.96 66.51 -22.68
CA ASP A 475 50.80 66.20 -21.49
C ASP A 475 50.89 67.24 -20.35
N LYS A 476 50.84 66.92 -19.04
CA LYS A 476 50.74 65.69 -18.22
C LYS A 476 50.38 66.12 -16.79
N GLU A 477 49.52 65.38 -16.09
CA GLU A 477 49.83 64.71 -14.80
C GLU A 477 48.64 63.88 -14.30
N LYS A 478 48.95 62.70 -13.74
CA LYS A 478 48.06 61.63 -13.25
C LYS A 478 48.13 61.65 -11.71
N PRO A 479 47.05 61.33 -10.96
CA PRO A 479 46.80 59.93 -10.56
C PRO A 479 45.28 59.63 -10.53
N ALA A 480 44.71 58.43 -10.50
CA ALA A 480 45.14 57.04 -10.42
C ALA A 480 44.14 56.21 -11.26
N VAL A 481 44.59 55.09 -11.83
CA VAL A 481 43.75 54.19 -12.63
C VAL A 481 42.98 53.28 -11.69
N ASN A 482 41.65 53.31 -11.74
CA ASN A 482 40.84 52.22 -11.21
C ASN A 482 40.48 51.30 -12.38
N ASN A 483 41.23 50.20 -12.52
CA ASN A 483 41.00 49.16 -13.53
C ASN A 483 39.81 48.28 -13.11
N ASN A 484 38.57 48.72 -13.40
CA ASN A 484 37.36 47.92 -13.17
C ASN A 484 36.51 47.75 -14.45
N GLN A 485 37.14 47.61 -15.62
CA GLN A 485 36.42 47.19 -16.82
C GLN A 485 36.27 45.66 -16.82
N ALA A 486 35.02 45.19 -16.85
CA ALA A 486 34.72 43.77 -17.02
C ALA A 486 35.29 43.25 -18.34
N VAL A 487 36.04 42.15 -18.27
CA VAL A 487 36.62 41.49 -19.44
C VAL A 487 35.62 40.46 -19.94
N ILE A 488 35.23 40.53 -21.22
CA ILE A 488 34.32 39.57 -21.85
C ILE A 488 35.12 38.71 -22.84
N ASN A 489 35.16 37.41 -22.60
CA ASN A 489 35.80 36.43 -23.47
C ASN A 489 34.75 35.59 -24.18
N LYS A 490 35.07 35.12 -25.39
CA LYS A 490 34.27 34.07 -26.05
C LYS A 490 34.62 32.71 -25.45
N VAL A 491 33.60 31.93 -25.15
CA VAL A 491 33.72 30.54 -24.66
C VAL A 491 32.67 29.67 -25.32
N GLU A 492 32.76 28.36 -25.15
CA GLU A 492 31.71 27.43 -25.57
C GLU A 492 31.53 26.39 -24.46
N ARG A 493 30.44 26.52 -23.69
CA ARG A 493 30.20 25.68 -22.51
C ARG A 493 28.72 25.34 -22.39
N LYS A 494 28.40 24.12 -21.98
CA LYS A 494 27.04 23.76 -21.53
C LYS A 494 26.96 23.94 -20.03
N VAL A 495 25.98 24.72 -19.58
CA VAL A 495 25.85 25.18 -18.20
C VAL A 495 24.44 24.86 -17.71
N ALA A 496 24.31 24.51 -16.43
CA ALA A 496 23.01 24.28 -15.81
C ALA A 496 22.95 24.82 -14.38
N THR A 497 21.77 25.31 -13.96
CA THR A 497 21.51 25.61 -12.54
C THR A 497 21.35 24.32 -11.73
N HIS A 498 21.76 24.34 -10.47
CA HIS A 498 21.60 23.19 -9.57
C HIS A 498 20.10 22.89 -9.37
N SER A 499 19.67 21.62 -9.41
CA SER A 499 18.23 21.31 -9.29
C SER A 499 17.66 21.57 -7.89
N ASN A 500 18.52 21.69 -6.88
CA ASN A 500 18.17 22.05 -5.51
C ASN A 500 18.44 23.54 -5.18
N SER A 501 18.86 24.36 -6.15
CA SER A 501 18.90 25.81 -5.93
C SER A 501 17.48 26.38 -5.92
N GLY A 502 17.25 27.46 -5.18
CA GLY A 502 16.09 28.32 -5.43
C GLY A 502 16.20 29.03 -6.78
N MET A 503 15.49 30.14 -6.93
CA MET A 503 15.68 31.04 -8.07
C MET A 503 17.12 31.57 -8.09
N VAL A 504 17.83 31.39 -9.20
CA VAL A 504 19.21 31.83 -9.39
C VAL A 504 19.23 33.23 -9.98
N ALA A 505 19.95 34.14 -9.33
CA ALA A 505 19.99 35.55 -9.68
C ALA A 505 20.64 35.79 -11.06
N LEU A 506 20.06 36.69 -11.84
CA LEU A 506 20.67 37.23 -13.05
C LEU A 506 21.26 38.61 -12.79
N TYR A 507 22.28 38.96 -13.56
CA TYR A 507 22.99 40.23 -13.51
C TYR A 507 23.05 40.83 -14.90
N ASN A 508 22.92 42.15 -15.00
CA ASN A 508 23.12 42.86 -16.26
C ASN A 508 24.62 43.11 -16.54
N LYS A 509 24.97 43.67 -17.71
CA LYS A 509 26.37 44.00 -18.09
C LYS A 509 27.03 45.05 -17.18
N LYS A 510 26.25 45.75 -16.33
CA LYS A 510 26.75 46.67 -15.30
C LYS A 510 26.95 45.99 -13.94
N HIS A 511 26.72 44.68 -13.83
CA HIS A 511 26.78 43.87 -12.59
C HIS A 511 25.68 44.18 -11.59
N GLU A 512 24.60 44.82 -12.02
CA GLU A 512 23.43 45.05 -11.18
C GLU A 512 22.55 43.79 -11.21
N LYS A 513 22.19 43.30 -10.02
CA LYS A 513 21.28 42.16 -9.87
C LYS A 513 19.90 42.53 -10.43
N MET A 514 19.39 41.70 -11.34
CA MET A 514 18.05 41.82 -11.88
C MET A 514 17.03 41.40 -10.82
N THR A 515 15.99 42.21 -10.62
CA THR A 515 14.96 41.98 -9.61
C THR A 515 13.63 41.49 -10.20
N ASP A 516 13.50 41.57 -11.51
CA ASP A 516 12.33 41.24 -12.31
C ASP A 516 12.45 39.88 -13.03
N ARG A 517 13.65 39.30 -13.04
CA ARG A 517 13.96 38.06 -13.74
C ARG A 517 15.03 37.25 -13.01
N ALA A 518 14.88 35.93 -13.01
CA ALA A 518 15.84 34.97 -12.44
C ALA A 518 15.78 33.65 -13.23
N LEU A 519 16.79 32.79 -13.07
CA LEU A 519 16.77 31.44 -13.63
C LEU A 519 16.11 30.46 -12.66
N SER A 520 15.27 29.58 -13.20
CA SER A 520 14.70 28.47 -12.44
C SER A 520 15.78 27.42 -12.13
N ALA A 521 15.56 26.65 -11.07
CA ALA A 521 16.37 25.49 -10.73
C ALA A 521 16.33 24.44 -11.86
N GLY A 522 17.47 23.79 -12.14
CA GLY A 522 17.60 22.75 -13.15
C GLY A 522 17.48 23.20 -14.62
N SER A 523 17.49 24.50 -14.91
CA SER A 523 17.54 25.03 -16.28
C SER A 523 18.94 24.89 -16.86
N ASP A 524 19.04 24.53 -18.14
CA ASP A 524 20.30 24.40 -18.88
C ASP A 524 20.31 25.24 -20.17
N TRP A 525 21.51 25.65 -20.57
CA TRP A 525 21.71 26.42 -21.80
C TRP A 525 23.16 26.29 -22.28
N PHE A 526 23.40 26.77 -23.50
CA PHE A 526 24.74 26.95 -24.05
C PHE A 526 25.21 28.38 -23.81
N SER A 527 26.34 28.53 -23.14
CA SER A 527 26.96 29.84 -22.91
C SER A 527 28.12 30.05 -23.89
N ASP A 528 28.05 31.14 -24.64
CA ASP A 528 29.02 31.50 -25.66
C ASP A 528 29.95 32.67 -25.24
N GLN A 529 29.74 33.21 -24.04
CA GLN A 529 30.57 34.26 -23.46
C GLN A 529 30.71 34.10 -21.94
N GLU A 530 31.90 34.40 -21.43
CA GLU A 530 32.17 34.57 -20.01
C GLU A 530 32.58 36.01 -19.73
N MET A 531 32.21 36.51 -18.55
CA MET A 531 32.56 37.84 -18.08
C MET A 531 33.30 37.72 -16.74
N ILE A 532 34.45 38.38 -16.64
CA ILE A 532 35.23 38.46 -15.40
C ILE A 532 35.12 39.88 -14.86
N HIS A 533 34.58 40.00 -13.65
CA HIS A 533 34.46 41.27 -12.93
C HIS A 533 34.78 41.07 -11.45
N GLU A 534 35.71 41.87 -10.93
CA GLU A 534 36.17 41.79 -9.53
C GLU A 534 36.60 40.38 -9.09
N GLY A 535 37.17 39.60 -10.02
CA GLY A 535 37.60 38.21 -9.76
C GLY A 535 36.47 37.18 -9.78
N GLN A 536 35.21 37.59 -9.93
CA GLN A 536 34.07 36.70 -10.11
C GLN A 536 33.82 36.42 -11.59
N THR A 537 33.62 35.13 -11.90
CA THR A 537 33.27 34.68 -13.25
C THR A 537 31.75 34.61 -13.40
N TYR A 538 31.26 35.06 -14.55
CA TYR A 538 29.86 34.98 -14.95
C TYR A 538 29.72 34.34 -16.34
N TYR A 539 28.66 33.57 -16.55
CA TYR A 539 28.31 32.98 -17.83
C TYR A 539 27.11 33.68 -18.43
N ARG A 540 27.18 33.96 -19.74
CA ARG A 540 26.07 34.60 -20.46
C ARG A 540 24.90 33.64 -20.60
N VAL A 541 23.70 34.18 -20.40
CA VAL A 541 22.41 33.48 -20.52
C VAL A 541 21.66 34.01 -21.74
N SER A 542 21.61 35.34 -21.89
CA SER A 542 20.98 36.04 -23.02
C SER A 542 21.63 37.41 -23.22
N THR A 543 21.15 38.20 -24.19
CA THR A 543 21.60 39.58 -24.40
C THR A 543 21.45 40.38 -23.11
N ASN A 544 22.57 40.84 -22.56
CA ASN A 544 22.65 41.61 -21.31
C ASN A 544 22.20 40.84 -20.06
N GLU A 545 22.25 39.50 -20.06
CA GLU A 545 21.90 38.66 -18.90
C GLU A 545 23.01 37.65 -18.60
N TRP A 546 23.49 37.69 -17.36
CA TRP A 546 24.64 36.93 -16.88
C TRP A 546 24.31 36.24 -15.55
N VAL A 547 24.81 35.02 -15.35
CA VAL A 547 24.70 34.29 -14.09
C VAL A 547 26.09 34.03 -13.52
N ARG A 548 26.25 33.98 -12.20
CA ARG A 548 27.54 33.67 -11.59
C ARG A 548 27.91 32.22 -11.84
N ALA A 549 29.19 31.96 -12.14
CA ALA A 549 29.71 30.61 -12.34
C ALA A 549 29.59 29.73 -11.07
N GLU A 550 29.49 30.33 -9.88
CA GLU A 550 29.31 29.61 -8.60
C GLU A 550 27.89 29.09 -8.36
N ASP A 551 26.89 29.67 -9.04
CA ASP A 551 25.47 29.30 -8.88
C ASP A 551 25.03 28.21 -9.87
N VAL A 552 25.97 27.71 -10.67
CA VAL A 552 25.75 26.82 -11.80
C VAL A 552 26.87 25.79 -11.89
N TYR A 553 26.66 24.73 -12.68
CA TYR A 553 27.70 23.75 -12.99
C TYR A 553 27.81 23.52 -14.49
N GLU A 554 29.03 23.24 -14.93
CA GLU A 554 29.35 22.87 -16.31
C GLU A 554 29.19 21.37 -16.52
N TYR A 555 28.75 20.96 -17.71
CA TYR A 555 28.63 19.56 -18.07
C TYR A 555 28.97 19.32 -19.54
N SER A 556 29.33 18.08 -19.87
CA SER A 556 29.31 17.55 -21.23
C SER A 556 28.13 16.59 -21.39
N ALA A 557 27.58 16.51 -22.60
CA ALA A 557 26.58 15.48 -22.91
C ALA A 557 27.29 14.13 -22.94
N ASN A 558 26.67 13.11 -22.35
CA ASN A 558 27.26 11.79 -22.24
C ASN A 558 26.16 10.74 -22.27
N ASP A 559 25.93 10.10 -23.42
CA ASP A 559 24.94 9.03 -23.57
C ASP A 559 25.66 7.67 -23.52
N LYS A 560 25.90 7.19 -22.29
CA LYS A 560 26.56 5.92 -22.02
C LYS A 560 25.73 5.05 -21.09
N VAL A 561 25.88 3.74 -21.25
CA VAL A 561 25.46 2.75 -20.26
C VAL A 561 26.67 2.43 -19.39
N ILE A 562 26.51 2.45 -18.07
CA ILE A 562 27.57 2.14 -17.10
C ILE A 562 27.10 1.07 -16.13
N ASN A 563 28.04 0.31 -15.58
CA ASN A 563 27.80 -0.71 -14.56
C ASN A 563 28.55 -0.36 -13.29
N THR A 564 27.92 -0.51 -12.12
CA THR A 564 28.58 -0.26 -10.84
C THR A 564 29.58 -1.35 -10.48
N ASN A 565 30.81 -0.96 -10.12
CA ASN A 565 31.89 -1.87 -9.74
C ASN A 565 31.52 -2.72 -8.51
N THR A 566 32.14 -3.90 -8.39
CA THR A 566 31.95 -4.81 -7.24
C THR A 566 32.43 -4.19 -5.92
N GLY A 567 31.82 -4.60 -4.79
CA GLY A 567 32.18 -4.14 -3.45
C GLY A 567 31.01 -3.49 -2.68
N THR A 568 31.31 -2.47 -1.87
CA THR A 568 30.29 -1.75 -1.08
C THR A 568 29.39 -0.87 -1.94
N PHE A 569 28.24 -0.44 -1.39
CA PHE A 569 27.34 0.55 -1.99
C PHE A 569 28.09 1.77 -2.54
N LYS A 570 27.72 2.20 -3.75
CA LYS A 570 28.33 3.35 -4.42
C LYS A 570 27.63 4.63 -4.00
N LYS A 571 28.40 5.55 -3.41
CA LYS A 571 27.92 6.83 -2.92
C LYS A 571 27.65 7.77 -4.09
N LEU A 572 26.57 8.53 -3.98
CA LEU A 572 26.22 9.56 -4.95
C LEU A 572 26.52 10.94 -4.37
N VAL A 573 26.91 11.86 -5.24
CA VAL A 573 27.05 13.28 -4.90
C VAL A 573 26.07 14.11 -5.72
N ASP A 574 25.71 15.28 -5.22
CA ASP A 574 24.93 16.25 -5.97
C ASP A 574 25.81 17.11 -6.91
N SER A 575 25.21 18.03 -7.67
CA SER A 575 25.96 18.90 -8.59
C SER A 575 26.94 19.87 -7.90
N ARG A 576 26.93 20.00 -6.57
CA ARG A 576 27.93 20.74 -5.77
C ARG A 576 29.01 19.82 -5.18
N GLY A 577 28.87 18.50 -5.34
CA GLY A 577 29.77 17.51 -4.76
C GLY A 577 29.40 17.10 -3.33
N GLU A 578 28.23 17.50 -2.83
CA GLU A 578 27.77 17.10 -1.50
C GLU A 578 27.20 15.69 -1.54
N LEU A 579 27.44 14.90 -0.48
CA LEU A 579 26.95 13.53 -0.41
C LEU A 579 25.42 13.48 -0.35
N VAL A 580 24.80 12.73 -1.26
CA VAL A 580 23.36 12.45 -1.22
C VAL A 580 23.09 11.48 -0.07
N LYS A 581 22.43 11.95 0.98
CA LYS A 581 22.13 11.16 2.18
C LYS A 581 20.98 10.17 1.89
N ALA A 582 21.07 8.96 2.45
CA ALA A 582 20.07 7.89 2.34
C ALA A 582 19.82 7.33 0.92
N ARG A 583 20.69 7.61 -0.06
CA ARG A 583 20.64 7.02 -1.40
C ARG A 583 22.03 6.64 -1.90
N GLY A 584 22.13 5.51 -2.59
CA GLY A 584 23.35 5.01 -3.22
C GLY A 584 23.00 3.91 -4.22
N LEU A 585 23.93 3.58 -5.11
CA LEU A 585 23.71 2.52 -6.10
C LEU A 585 24.22 1.18 -5.57
N ALA A 586 23.40 0.14 -5.75
CA ALA A 586 23.81 -1.24 -5.50
C ALA A 586 24.90 -1.66 -6.49
N GLN A 587 25.80 -2.55 -6.08
CA GLN A 587 26.82 -3.14 -6.94
C GLN A 587 26.20 -3.95 -8.09
N ASN A 588 26.90 -4.06 -9.22
CA ASN A 588 26.47 -4.79 -10.42
C ASN A 588 25.09 -4.38 -10.96
N THR A 589 24.76 -3.08 -10.87
CA THR A 589 23.54 -2.54 -11.49
C THR A 589 23.89 -1.65 -12.68
N THR A 590 23.06 -1.72 -13.71
CA THR A 590 23.25 -1.02 -14.99
C THR A 590 22.46 0.27 -15.03
N TRP A 591 23.11 1.36 -15.44
CA TRP A 591 22.52 2.70 -15.47
C TRP A 591 22.79 3.40 -16.80
N LYS A 592 21.79 4.14 -17.29
CA LYS A 592 21.97 5.08 -18.39
C LYS A 592 22.37 6.44 -17.84
N THR A 593 23.27 7.09 -18.55
CA THR A 593 23.79 8.42 -18.22
C THR A 593 23.50 9.36 -19.36
N ASP A 594 23.34 10.65 -19.05
CA ASP A 594 23.11 11.68 -20.06
C ASP A 594 24.06 12.89 -19.94
N ARG A 595 24.74 13.03 -18.79
CA ARG A 595 25.73 14.09 -18.52
C ARG A 595 26.97 13.54 -17.83
N MET A 596 28.11 14.15 -18.14
CA MET A 596 29.35 14.02 -17.38
C MET A 596 29.73 15.40 -16.82
N VAL A 597 30.15 15.44 -15.56
CA VAL A 597 30.55 16.67 -14.86
C VAL A 597 31.91 16.49 -14.20
N LYS A 598 32.62 17.60 -13.99
CA LYS A 598 33.88 17.63 -13.23
C LYS A 598 33.67 18.44 -11.95
N ILE A 599 33.69 17.76 -10.81
CA ILE A 599 33.49 18.37 -9.49
C ILE A 599 34.77 18.19 -8.69
N ASN A 600 35.37 19.27 -8.19
CA ASN A 600 36.61 19.24 -7.40
C ASN A 600 37.74 18.43 -8.06
N GLY A 601 37.87 18.51 -9.39
CA GLY A 601 38.90 17.80 -10.15
C GLY A 601 38.56 16.37 -10.55
N LYS A 602 37.51 15.76 -9.97
CA LYS A 602 37.06 14.39 -10.26
C LYS A 602 35.90 14.37 -11.25
N GLN A 603 35.83 13.29 -12.04
CA GLN A 603 34.77 13.09 -13.04
C GLN A 603 33.62 12.29 -12.47
N TYR A 604 32.40 12.65 -12.87
CA TYR A 604 31.19 11.97 -12.45
C TYR A 604 30.17 11.85 -13.58
N TYR A 605 29.43 10.74 -13.57
CA TYR A 605 28.30 10.47 -14.45
C TYR A 605 26.97 10.79 -13.78
N ARG A 606 26.07 11.46 -14.48
CA ARG A 606 24.71 11.69 -13.99
C ARG A 606 23.86 10.44 -14.17
N VAL A 607 23.24 9.98 -13.09
CA VAL A 607 22.37 8.78 -13.07
C VAL A 607 20.93 9.11 -12.68
N SER A 608 20.68 10.28 -12.09
CA SER A 608 19.35 10.82 -11.79
C SER A 608 19.39 12.35 -11.69
N THR A 609 18.22 12.98 -11.48
CA THR A 609 18.14 14.44 -11.30
C THR A 609 18.98 14.86 -10.11
N ASN A 610 20.04 15.64 -10.39
CA ASN A 610 21.01 16.12 -9.39
C ASN A 610 21.75 15.02 -8.63
N GLU A 611 21.97 13.86 -9.24
CA GLU A 611 22.70 12.75 -8.63
C GLU A 611 23.76 12.19 -9.58
N PHE A 612 24.99 12.15 -9.06
CA PHE A 612 26.18 11.85 -9.84
C PHE A 612 27.02 10.77 -9.15
N ILE A 613 27.47 9.79 -9.93
CA ILE A 613 28.37 8.72 -9.48
C ILE A 613 29.79 8.95 -10.00
N SER A 614 30.80 8.66 -9.20
CA SER A 614 32.21 8.80 -9.61
C SER A 614 32.54 7.83 -10.75
N THR A 615 33.33 8.27 -11.72
CA THR A 615 33.83 7.40 -12.79
C THR A 615 34.70 6.26 -12.28
N ASP A 616 35.32 6.41 -11.09
CA ASP A 616 36.15 5.38 -10.47
C ASP A 616 35.31 4.21 -9.89
N ASP A 617 34.01 4.45 -9.67
CA ASP A 617 33.08 3.50 -9.06
C ASP A 617 32.28 2.68 -10.08
N VAL A 618 32.51 2.90 -11.38
CA VAL A 618 31.77 2.28 -12.46
C VAL A 618 32.69 1.82 -13.61
N SER A 619 32.20 0.90 -14.43
CA SER A 619 32.81 0.51 -15.70
C SER A 619 31.83 0.80 -16.84
N GLU A 620 32.34 1.22 -17.99
CA GLU A 620 31.56 1.38 -19.22
C GLU A 620 31.24 0.05 -19.89
#